data_AF-A0A450XRK9-F1
#
_entry.id   AF-A0A450XRK9-F1
#
_cell.length_a   1.000
_cell.length_b   1.000
_cell.length_c   1.000
_cell.angle_alpha   90.00
_cell.angle_beta   90.00
_cell.angle_gamma   90.00
#
_symmetry.space_group_name_H-M   'P 1'
#
loop_
_entity.id
_entity.type
_entity.pdbx_description
1 polymer ?
#
loop_
_entity_poly.entity_id
_entity_poly.type
_entity_poly.pdbx_seq_one_letter_code
_entity_poly.pdbx_strand_id
1 'polypeptide(L)' 'MEVWEQVLAGAAAILILLLFFPGARKAVKDSPKGTREDWWGAIKPIALVIAFVIFLILIARG' A
#
# COMPACT_ATOMS: atom_id res chain seq x y z
N MET A 1 7.03 -15.01 28.87
CA MET A 1 8.29 -14.80 28.15
C MET A 1 9.33 -14.41 29.17
N GLU A 2 10.38 -15.19 29.28
CA GLU A 2 11.52 -14.91 30.14
C GLU A 2 12.30 -13.69 29.60
N VAL A 3 13.00 -12.95 30.47
CA VAL A 3 13.74 -11.72 30.08
C VAL A 3 14.74 -12.00 28.95
N TRP A 4 15.42 -13.14 28.98
CA TRP A 4 16.37 -13.54 27.94
C TRP A 4 15.73 -13.78 26.57
N GLU A 5 14.52 -14.33 26.54
CA GLU A 5 13.76 -14.50 25.30
C GLU A 5 13.41 -13.14 24.69
N GLN A 6 13.06 -12.16 25.51
CA GLN A 6 12.77 -10.79 25.05
C GLN A 6 14.02 -10.11 24.48
N VAL A 7 15.17 -10.29 25.13
CA VAL A 7 16.46 -9.76 24.66
C VAL A 7 16.85 -10.38 23.31
N LEU A 8 16.71 -11.71 23.18
CA LEU A 8 16.98 -12.41 21.92
C LEU A 8 16.02 -11.98 20.80
N ALA A 9 14.73 -11.81 21.12
CA ALA A 9 13.75 -11.31 20.15
C ALA A 9 14.09 -9.88 19.69
N GLY A 10 14.51 -9.01 20.61
CA GLY A 10 14.96 -7.65 20.28
C GLY A 10 16.21 -7.65 19.39
N ALA A 11 17.20 -8.47 19.72
CA ALA A 11 18.41 -8.62 18.91
C ALA A 11 18.09 -9.17 17.51
N ALA A 12 17.20 -10.18 17.41
CA ALA A 12 16.75 -10.72 16.14
C ALA A 12 16.01 -9.66 15.29
N ALA A 13 15.14 -8.85 15.90
CA ALA A 13 14.46 -7.76 15.21
C ALA A 13 15.45 -6.74 14.63
N ILE A 14 16.48 -6.36 15.40
CA ILE A 14 17.55 -5.46 14.92
C ILE A 14 18.31 -6.10 13.76
N LEU A 15 18.68 -7.38 13.86
CA LEU A 15 19.38 -8.08 12.79
C LEU A 15 18.56 -8.17 11.51
N ILE A 16 17.26 -8.47 11.63
CA ILE A 16 16.33 -8.47 10.49
C ILE A 16 16.28 -7.08 9.85
N LEU A 17 16.16 -6.02 10.66
CA LEU A 17 16.21 -4.67 10.12
C LEU A 17 17.54 -4.43 9.39
N LEU A 18 18.69 -4.73 9.99
CA LEU A 18 19.98 -4.48 9.33
C LEU A 18 20.17 -5.28 8.03
N LEU A 19 19.73 -6.54 7.97
CA LEU A 19 19.82 -7.38 6.77
C LEU A 19 18.86 -6.94 5.66
N PHE A 20 17.60 -6.69 6.00
CA PHE A 20 16.55 -6.45 5.01
C PHE A 20 16.32 -4.97 4.69
N PHE A 21 16.72 -4.04 5.57
CA PHE A 21 16.62 -2.60 5.34
C PHE A 21 17.29 -2.09 4.08
N PRO A 22 18.55 -2.47 3.72
CA PRO A 22 19.15 -2.00 2.47
C PRO A 22 18.37 -2.50 1.24
N GLY A 23 17.90 -3.75 1.26
CA GLY A 23 17.08 -4.33 0.20
C GLY A 23 15.72 -3.65 0.09
N ALA A 24 15.02 -3.45 1.20
CA ALA A 24 13.76 -2.73 1.26
C ALA A 24 13.90 -1.28 0.80
N ARG A 25 14.97 -0.58 1.22
CA ARG A 25 15.27 0.78 0.74
C ARG A 25 15.50 0.83 -0.75
N LYS A 26 16.26 -0.13 -1.31
CA LYS A 26 16.50 -0.22 -2.75
C LYS A 26 15.19 -0.50 -3.49
N ALA A 27 14.39 -1.45 -3.03
CA ALA A 27 13.09 -1.76 -3.60
C ALA A 27 12.16 -0.54 -3.62
N VAL A 28 12.10 0.23 -2.53
CA VAL A 28 11.30 1.46 -2.47
C VAL A 28 11.85 2.54 -3.40
N LYS A 29 13.17 2.69 -3.50
CA LYS A 29 13.82 3.67 -4.38
C LYS A 29 13.61 3.34 -5.87
N ASP A 30 13.73 2.06 -6.22
CA ASP A 30 13.67 1.55 -7.59
C ASP A 30 12.22 1.20 -8.00
N SER A 31 11.26 1.29 -7.08
CA SER A 31 9.85 1.07 -7.37
C SER A 31 9.37 2.05 -8.44
N PRO A 32 8.58 1.59 -9.43
CA PRO A 32 7.95 2.47 -10.40
C PRO A 32 7.16 3.55 -9.68
N LYS A 33 7.56 4.81 -9.85
CA LYS A 33 6.77 5.93 -9.36
C LYS A 33 5.54 6.02 -10.25
N GLY A 34 4.35 5.97 -9.66
CA GLY A 34 3.10 6.10 -10.40
C GLY A 34 3.18 7.31 -11.34
N THR A 35 3.07 7.05 -12.63
CA THR A 35 3.14 8.05 -13.68
C THR A 35 1.80 8.77 -13.80
N ARG A 36 1.79 9.94 -14.45
CA ARG A 36 0.54 10.65 -14.76
C ARG A 36 -0.45 9.74 -15.53
N GLU A 37 0.05 8.82 -16.34
CA GLU A 37 -0.76 7.89 -17.13
C GLU A 37 -1.40 6.81 -16.25
N ASP A 38 -0.72 6.32 -15.21
CA ASP A 38 -1.30 5.39 -14.22
C ASP A 38 -2.49 6.03 -13.49
N TRP A 39 -2.36 7.31 -13.13
CA TRP A 39 -3.45 8.08 -12.53
C TRP A 39 -4.62 8.28 -13.50
N TRP A 40 -4.34 8.53 -14.79
CA TRP A 40 -5.37 8.60 -15.82
C TRP A 40 -6.06 7.24 -16.05
N GLY A 41 -5.30 6.15 -16.00
CA GLY A 41 -5.83 4.78 -16.06
C GLY A 41 -6.78 4.49 -14.90
N ALA A 42 -6.46 4.97 -13.70
CA ALA A 42 -7.32 4.83 -12.50
C ALA A 42 -8.59 5.69 -12.57
N ILE A 43 -8.59 6.82 -13.29
CA ILE A 43 -9.78 7.69 -13.41
C ILE A 43 -10.94 6.96 -14.08
N LYS A 44 -10.69 6.12 -15.09
CA LYS A 44 -11.75 5.41 -15.83
C LYS A 44 -12.62 4.50 -14.94
N PRO A 45 -12.07 3.56 -14.15
CA PRO A 45 -12.88 2.75 -13.24
C PRO A 45 -13.52 3.59 -12.12
N ILE A 46 -12.84 4.62 -11.60
CA ILE A 46 -13.41 5.50 -10.57
C ILE A 46 -14.63 6.25 -11.10
N ALA A 47 -14.52 6.83 -12.29
CA ALA A 47 -15.61 7.56 -12.94
C ALA A 47 -16.81 6.64 -13.20
N LEU A 48 -16.57 5.38 -13.58
CA LEU A 48 -17.62 4.38 -13.77
C LEU A 48 -18.37 4.08 -12.46
N VAL A 49 -17.65 3.92 -11.35
CA VAL A 49 -18.27 3.71 -10.03
C VAL A 49 -19.10 4.92 -9.62
N ILE A 50 -18.59 6.14 -9.80
CA ILE A 50 -19.32 7.38 -9.49
C ILE A 50 -20.59 7.48 -10.34
N ALA A 51 -20.49 7.23 -11.64
CA ALA A 51 -21.64 7.26 -12.56
C ALA A 51 -22.69 6.22 -12.16
N PHE A 52 -22.26 5.02 -11.78
CA PHE A 52 -23.16 3.96 -11.31
C PHE A 52 -23.90 4.36 -10.03
N VAL A 53 -23.21 4.94 -9.05
CA VAL A 53 -23.84 5.44 -7.81
C VAL A 53 -24.85 6.55 -8.11
N ILE A 54 -24.51 7.51 -8.97
CA ILE A 54 -25.43 8.57 -9.40
C ILE A 54 -26.68 7.97 -10.07
N PHE A 55 -26.49 7.02 -10.98
CA PHE A 55 -27.58 6.31 -11.65
C PHE A 55 -28.52 5.63 -10.65
N LEU A 56 -27.98 4.94 -9.63
CA LEU A 56 -28.79 4.34 -8.58
C LEU A 56 -29.58 5.38 -7.78
N ILE A 57 -28.96 6.51 -7.44
CA ILE A 57 -29.65 7.61 -6.72
C ILE A 57 -30.80 8.18 -7.57
N LEU A 58 -30.62 8.32 -8.88
CA LEU A 58 -31.65 8.82 -9.78
C LEU A 58 -32.84 7.85 -9.85
N ILE A 59 -32.59 6.54 -9.94
CA ILE A 59 -33.64 5.52 -9.89
C ILE A 59 -34.36 5.52 -8.54
N ALA A 60 -33.63 5.64 -7.43
CA ALA A 60 -34.21 5.59 -6.09
C ALA A 60 -35.00 6.85 -5.70
N ARG A 61 -34.79 7.97 -6.40
CA ARG A 61 -35.47 9.25 -6.16
C ARG A 61 -36.65 9.52 -7.12
N GLY A 62 -36.77 8.75 -8.21
CA GLY A 62 -37.91 8.78 -9.12
C GLY A 62 -38.96 7.74 -8.73
#